data_AF-A0A399Z9D5-F1
#
_entry.id   AF-A0A399Z9D5-F1
#
_cell.length_a   1.000
_cell.length_b   1.000
_cell.length_c   1.000
_cell.angle_alpha   90.00
_cell.angle_beta   90.00
_cell.angle_gamma   90.00
#
_symmetry.space_group_name_H-M   'P 1'
#
loop_
_entity.id
_entity.type
_entity.pdbx_description
1 polymer ?
#
loop_
_entity_poly.entity_id
_entity_poly.type
_entity_poly.pdbx_seq_one_letter_code
_entity_poly.pdbx_strand_id
1 'polypeptide(L)' 'PRAFFNVHLKTGEPCPRCGTTISEITAQQRLTNFCRHCQPGGLIRGM' A
#
# COMPACT_ATOMS: atom_id res chain seq x y z
N PRO A 1 -14.46 -3.63 3.77
CA PRO A 1 -13.60 -3.47 2.55
C PRO A 1 -14.43 -3.72 1.29
N ARG A 2 -14.33 -2.84 0.28
CA ARG A 2 -15.03 -3.07 -1.00
C ARG A 2 -14.17 -4.00 -1.87
N ALA A 3 -14.78 -5.04 -2.44
CA ALA A 3 -14.05 -6.13 -3.09
C ALA A 3 -13.20 -5.70 -4.31
N PHE A 4 -13.56 -4.61 -4.98
CA PHE A 4 -12.84 -4.11 -6.15
C PHE A 4 -11.55 -3.35 -5.83
N PHE A 5 -11.24 -3.09 -4.55
CA PHE A 5 -9.98 -2.45 -4.21
C PHE A 5 -8.82 -3.44 -4.27
N ASN A 6 -7.74 -3.03 -4.96
CA ASN A 6 -6.57 -3.88 -5.17
C ASN A 6 -5.62 -3.91 -3.96
N VAL A 7 -5.53 -2.83 -3.18
CA VAL A 7 -4.53 -2.70 -2.10
C VAL A 7 -5.10 -2.24 -0.75
N HIS A 8 -6.21 -1.50 -0.75
CA HIS A 8 -6.76 -0.93 0.48
C HIS A 8 -7.27 -2.02 1.45
N LEU A 9 -6.80 -1.95 2.71
CA LEU A 9 -7.05 -2.95 3.77
C LEU A 9 -6.60 -4.38 3.42
N LYS A 10 -5.58 -4.51 2.57
CA LYS A 10 -5.01 -5.80 2.13
C LYS A 10 -3.55 -5.96 2.57
N THR A 11 -3.19 -5.38 3.71
CA THR A 11 -1.84 -5.50 4.27
C THR A 11 -1.49 -6.97 4.49
N GLY A 12 -0.30 -7.38 4.02
CA GLY A 12 0.12 -8.77 4.09
C GLY A 12 -0.31 -9.64 2.91
N GLU A 13 -1.29 -9.21 2.10
CA GLU A 13 -1.66 -9.91 0.87
C GLU A 13 -0.64 -9.65 -0.26
N PRO A 14 -0.49 -10.59 -1.21
CA PRO A 14 0.36 -10.38 -2.38
C PRO A 14 -0.23 -9.33 -3.33
N CYS A 15 0.62 -8.43 -3.84
CA CYS A 15 0.23 -7.44 -4.82
C CYS A 15 -0.25 -8.12 -6.11
N PRO A 16 -1.45 -7.77 -6.64
CA PRO A 16 -1.99 -8.41 -7.85
C PRO A 16 -1.18 -8.12 -9.13
N ARG A 17 -0.23 -7.17 -9.08
CA ARG A 17 0.64 -6.84 -10.22
C ARG A 17 2.00 -7.52 -10.19
N CYS A 18 2.67 -7.57 -9.03
CA CYS A 18 4.06 -8.02 -8.93
C CYS A 18 4.29 -9.10 -7.87
N GLY A 19 3.25 -9.53 -7.14
CA GLY A 19 3.35 -10.56 -6.09
C GLY A 19 4.00 -10.08 -4.79
N THR A 20 4.65 -8.91 -4.75
CA THR A 20 5.24 -8.36 -3.53
C THR A 20 4.17 -8.12 -2.46
N THR A 21 4.48 -8.40 -1.20
CA THR A 21 3.58 -8.15 -0.07
C THR A 21 3.17 -6.69 0.01
N ILE A 22 1.86 -6.44 0.12
CA ILE A 22 1.31 -5.10 0.33
C ILE A 22 1.74 -4.59 1.72
N SER A 23 2.27 -3.38 1.73
CA SER A 23 2.73 -2.68 2.92
C SER A 23 1.67 -1.73 3.46
N GLU A 24 1.74 -1.46 4.76
CA GLU A 24 0.94 -0.46 5.44
C GLU A 24 1.84 0.56 6.11
N ILE A 25 1.40 1.81 6.11
CA ILE A 25 1.93 2.87 6.95
C ILE A 25 0.79 3.65 7.60
N THR A 26 1.10 4.31 8.71
CA THR A 26 0.19 5.26 9.35
C THR A 26 0.90 6.60 9.49
N ALA A 27 0.30 7.66 8.98
CA ALA A 27 0.81 9.03 9.12
C ALA A 27 -0.38 9.99 9.27
N GLN A 28 -0.28 10.96 10.18
CA GLN A 28 -1.34 11.95 10.41
C GLN A 28 -2.74 11.33 10.58
N GLN A 29 -2.84 10.23 11.35
CA GLN A 29 -4.08 9.49 11.56
C GLN A 29 -4.71 8.91 10.28
N ARG A 30 -3.94 8.74 9.21
CA ARG A 30 -4.37 8.10 7.96
C ARG A 30 -3.58 6.83 7.73
N LEU A 31 -4.31 5.75 7.48
CA LEU A 31 -3.77 4.45 7.11
C LEU A 31 -3.67 4.37 5.59
N THR A 32 -2.48 4.05 5.10
CA THR A 32 -2.20 3.93 3.66
C THR A 32 -1.64 2.55 3.37
N ASN A 33 -2.34 1.79 2.54
CA ASN A 33 -1.89 0.50 2.01
C ASN A 33 -1.38 0.68 0.58
N PHE A 34 -0.19 0.16 0.29
CA PHE A 34 0.45 0.34 -1.00
C PHE A 34 1.47 -0.77 -1.27
N CYS A 35 1.83 -0.97 -2.53
CA CYS A 35 2.90 -1.89 -2.91
C CYS A 35 4.22 -1.12 -3.04
N ARG A 36 5.22 -1.42 -2.21
CA ARG A 36 6.54 -0.74 -2.27
C ARG A 36 7.26 -0.91 -3.60
N HIS A 37 7.02 -2.03 -4.30
CA HIS A 37 7.64 -2.29 -5.59
C HIS A 37 6.94 -1.51 -6.73
N CYS A 38 5.61 -1.58 -6.81
CA CYS A 38 4.86 -0.89 -7.86
C CYS A 38 4.64 0.60 -7.61
N GLN A 39 4.68 1.04 -6.35
CA GLN A 39 4.50 2.43 -5.91
C GLN A 39 5.70 2.85 -5.03
N PRO A 40 6.91 2.94 -5.63
CA PRO A 40 8.14 3.24 -4.88
C PRO A 40 8.23 4.70 -4.41
N GLY A 41 7.49 5.62 -5.04
CA GLY A 41 7.56 7.06 -4.79
C GLY A 41 6.36 7.60 -4.02
N GLY A 42 6.63 8.31 -2.92
CA GLY A 42 5.64 9.17 -2.25
C GLY A 42 5.66 9.16 -0.72
N LEU A 43 6.37 8.22 -0.08
CA LEU A 43 6.44 8.17 1.39
C LEU A 43 7.69 8.81 1.99
N ILE A 44 8.55 9.39 1.16
CA ILE A 44 9.63 10.25 1.64
C ILE A 44 8.97 11.57 2.05
N ARG A 45 8.83 11.77 3.36
CA ARG A 45 8.39 13.03 3.95
C ARG A 45 9.40 14.13 3.59
N GLY A 46 9.07 15.00 2.64
CA GLY A 46 9.80 16.26 2.39
C GLY A 46 10.68 16.35 1.15
N MET A 47 10.26 15.78 0.01
CA MET A 47 10.61 16.35 -1.30
C MET A 47 9.42 17.16 -1.83
#